data_AF-A0AAV4URI2-F1
#
_entry.id   AF-A0AAV4URI2-F1
#
_cell.length_a   1.000
_cell.length_b   1.000
_cell.length_c   1.000
_cell.angle_alpha   90.00
_cell.angle_beta   90.00
_cell.angle_gamma   90.00
#
_symmetry.space_group_name_H-M   'P 1'
#
loop_
_entity.id
_entity.type
_entity.pdbx_description
1 polymer ?
#
loop_
_entity_poly.entity_id
_entity_poly.type
_entity_poly.pdbx_seq_one_letter_code
_entity_poly.pdbx_strand_id
1 'polypeptide(L)' 'MSTNSQRLSERSTKTSIPVSRGIAKGYTRIAATLEEASSLQRGEILITHTTDIGWTPYFSIISGVVTELGGLISHGK' A
#
# COMPACT_ATOMS: atom_id res chain seq x y z
N MET A 1 26.39 -16.04 -30.31
CA MET A 1 25.13 -15.37 -30.71
C MET A 1 23.97 -16.21 -30.20
N SER A 2 22.88 -15.53 -29.79
CA SER A 2 21.58 -16.06 -29.31
C SER A 2 21.47 -16.22 -27.78
N THR A 3 21.27 -15.13 -27.02
CA THR A 3 19.98 -14.57 -26.54
C THR A 3 19.14 -15.56 -25.71
N ASN A 4 19.23 -15.49 -24.38
CA ASN A 4 18.17 -15.96 -23.49
C ASN A 4 17.54 -14.74 -22.81
N SER A 5 16.53 -14.19 -23.49
CA SER A 5 15.84 -12.96 -23.14
C SER A 5 14.69 -13.26 -22.17
N GLN A 6 14.73 -12.58 -21.03
CA GLN A 6 13.57 -12.13 -20.23
C GLN A 6 12.69 -13.22 -19.56
N ARG A 7 13.04 -13.50 -18.30
CA ARG A 7 12.10 -13.94 -17.26
C ARG A 7 10.96 -12.93 -17.16
N LEU A 8 9.80 -13.26 -17.72
CA LEU A 8 8.56 -12.49 -17.54
C LEU A 8 8.25 -12.43 -16.04
N SER A 9 8.04 -11.23 -15.51
CA SER A 9 7.71 -10.98 -14.11
C SER A 9 6.37 -11.62 -13.76
N GLU A 10 6.37 -12.66 -12.92
CA GLU A 10 5.16 -13.22 -12.33
C GLU A 10 4.40 -12.11 -11.60
N ARG A 11 3.21 -11.77 -12.09
CA ARG A 11 2.31 -10.81 -11.44
C ARG A 11 1.77 -11.47 -10.17
N SER A 12 2.46 -11.25 -9.05
CA SER A 12 2.00 -11.72 -7.74
C SER A 12 0.78 -10.90 -7.30
N THR A 13 -0.36 -11.58 -7.13
CA THR A 13 -1.58 -10.97 -6.60
C THR A 13 -1.69 -11.36 -5.14
N LYS A 14 -1.78 -10.37 -4.24
CA LYS A 14 -1.91 -10.60 -2.80
C LYS A 14 -3.38 -10.40 -2.41
N THR A 15 -3.96 -11.39 -1.74
CA THR A 15 -5.33 -11.32 -1.21
C THR A 15 -5.34 -10.51 0.09
N SER A 16 -6.22 -9.53 0.19
CA SER A 16 -6.40 -8.66 1.36
C SER A 16 -7.87 -8.64 1.77
N ILE A 17 -8.15 -8.18 2.99
CA ILE A 17 -9.52 -7.98 3.47
C ILE A 17 -10.02 -6.64 2.89
N PRO A 18 -11.11 -6.64 2.11
CA PRO A 18 -11.67 -5.40 1.57
C PRO A 18 -12.37 -4.62 2.68
N VAL A 19 -11.94 -3.37 2.90
CA VAL A 19 -12.54 -2.47 3.88
C VAL A 19 -13.47 -1.42 3.24
N SER A 20 -13.34 -1.21 1.93
CA SER A 20 -14.18 -0.28 1.16
C SER A 20 -14.43 -0.83 -0.25
N ARG A 21 -15.57 -0.45 -0.82
CA ARG A 21 -15.92 -0.77 -2.22
C ARG A 21 -15.19 0.20 -3.16
N GLY A 22 -14.45 -0.33 -4.12
CA GLY A 22 -13.79 0.46 -5.15
C GLY A 22 -12.62 -0.27 -5.78
N ILE A 23 -12.18 0.20 -6.95
CA ILE A 23 -10.96 -0.26 -7.61
C ILE A 23 -10.13 0.99 -7.91
N ALA A 24 -8.90 1.02 -7.39
CA ALA A 24 -7.95 2.10 -7.61
C ALA A 24 -6.68 1.54 -8.25
N LYS A 25 -6.03 2.35 -9.09
CA LYS A 25 -4.72 2.07 -9.69
C LYS A 25 -3.87 3.31 -9.59
N GLY A 26 -2.67 3.16 -9.02
CA GLY A 26 -1.73 4.25 -8.83
C GLY A 26 -0.37 3.73 -8.41
N TYR A 27 0.60 4.64 -8.29
CA TYR A 27 1.89 4.32 -7.69
C TYR A 27 1.72 4.02 -6.21
N THR A 28 2.37 2.97 -5.73
CA THR A 28 2.34 2.57 -4.32
C THR A 28 3.46 3.28 -3.59
N ARG A 29 3.14 3.91 -2.46
CA ARG A 29 4.13 4.47 -1.54
C ARG A 29 4.04 3.76 -0.20
N ILE A 30 5.16 3.23 0.27
CA ILE A 30 5.27 2.69 1.62
C ILE A 30 5.72 3.84 2.53
N ALA A 31 4.90 4.18 3.53
CA ALA A 31 5.24 5.18 4.53
C ALA A 31 4.78 4.69 5.91
N ALA A 32 5.72 4.47 6.81
CA ALA A 32 5.46 4.07 8.19
C ALA A 32 5.18 5.28 9.10
N THR A 33 5.63 6.47 8.71
CA THR A 33 5.49 7.70 9.49
C THR A 33 4.85 8.84 8.68
N LEU A 34 4.30 9.84 9.38
CA LEU A 34 3.75 11.05 8.75
C LEU A 34 4.84 11.87 8.02
N GLU A 35 6.09 11.78 8.46
CA GLU A 35 7.23 12.43 7.81
C GLU A 35 7.51 11.80 6.44
N GLU A 36 7.52 10.47 6.35
CA GLU A 36 7.64 9.76 5.07
C GLU A 36 6.45 10.05 4.14
N ALA A 37 5.26 10.18 4.73
CA ALA A 37 4.04 10.54 4.02
C ALA A 37 4.03 12.00 3.51
N SER A 38 4.90 12.88 3.98
CA SER A 38 4.98 14.27 3.48
C SER A 38 5.26 14.37 1.97
N SER A 39 5.90 13.33 1.41
CA SER A 39 6.23 13.21 -0.01
C SER A 39 5.13 12.57 -0.86
N LEU A 40 4.01 12.19 -0.25
CA LEU A 40 2.90 11.50 -0.89
C LEU A 40 2.24 12.39 -1.95
N GLN A 41 2.04 11.82 -3.13
CA GLN A 41 1.44 12.52 -4.26
C GLN A 41 -0.03 12.17 -4.43
N ARG A 42 -0.77 13.07 -5.07
CA ARG A 42 -2.18 12.86 -5.38
C ARG A 42 -2.36 11.61 -6.25
N GLY A 43 -3.29 10.75 -5.87
CA GLY A 43 -3.63 9.53 -6.59
C GLY A 43 -2.74 8.33 -6.29
N GLU A 44 -1.71 8.48 -5.46
CA GLU A 44 -0.91 7.34 -4.98
C GLU A 44 -1.75 6.42 -4.08
N ILE A 45 -1.28 5.18 -3.91
CA ILE A 45 -1.81 4.19 -2.98
C ILE A 45 -0.85 4.13 -1.80
N LEU A 46 -1.32 4.51 -0.63
CA LEU A 46 -0.52 4.47 0.60
C LEU A 46 -0.48 3.04 1.14
N ILE A 47 0.71 2.56 1.49
CA ILE A 47 0.93 1.33 2.24
C ILE A 47 1.55 1.72 3.58
N THR A 48 0.90 1.37 4.69
CA THR A 48 1.41 1.68 6.03
C THR A 48 1.10 0.54 7.01
N HIS A 49 1.70 0.56 8.20
CA HIS A 49 1.43 -0.46 9.20
C HIS A 49 0.14 -0.16 9.97
N THR A 50 -0.03 1.09 10.40
CA THR A 50 -1.13 1.54 11.25
C THR A 50 -1.53 2.95 10.84
N THR A 51 -2.82 3.27 10.99
CA THR A 51 -3.37 4.60 10.71
C THR A 51 -4.05 5.15 11.96
N ASP A 52 -3.72 6.38 12.31
CA ASP A 52 -4.40 7.19 13.33
C ASP A 52 -5.00 8.47 12.71
N ILE A 53 -5.54 9.35 13.56
CA ILE A 53 -6.18 10.61 13.10
C ILE A 53 -5.22 11.52 12.32
N GLY A 54 -3.90 11.43 12.55
CA GLY A 54 -2.88 12.20 11.84
C GLY A 54 -2.79 11.87 10.35
N TRP A 55 -3.32 10.71 9.92
CA TRP A 55 -3.33 10.30 8.51
C TRP A 55 -4.50 10.87 7.71
N THR A 56 -5.52 11.40 8.39
CA THR A 56 -6.76 11.91 7.78
C THR A 56 -6.52 12.92 6.64
N PRO A 57 -5.57 13.89 6.75
CA PRO A 57 -5.30 14.81 5.64
C PRO A 57 -4.82 14.10 4.37
N TYR A 58 -4.04 13.02 4.51
CA TYR A 58 -3.49 12.25 3.39
C TYR A 58 -4.56 11.39 2.69
N PHE A 59 -5.60 10.96 3.41
CA PHE A 59 -6.71 10.19 2.82
C PHE A 59 -7.47 10.97 1.75
N SER A 60 -7.45 12.30 1.81
CA SER A 60 -8.08 13.17 0.81
C SER A 60 -7.31 13.25 -0.52
N ILE A 61 -6.02 12.89 -0.53
CA ILE A 61 -5.16 12.98 -1.71
C ILE A 61 -4.86 11.64 -2.36
N ILE A 62 -4.87 10.54 -1.60
CA ILE A 62 -4.61 9.19 -2.13
C ILE A 62 -5.82 8.60 -2.86
N SER A 63 -5.55 7.64 -3.73
CA SER A 63 -6.59 6.84 -4.38
C SER A 63 -6.95 5.58 -3.59
N GLY A 64 -6.12 5.17 -2.63
CA GLY A 64 -6.38 4.03 -1.76
C GLY A 64 -5.34 3.89 -0.65
N VAL A 65 -5.68 3.12 0.37
CA VAL A 65 -4.79 2.76 1.48
C VAL A 65 -4.80 1.26 1.69
N VAL A 66 -3.63 0.68 1.93
CA VAL A 66 -3.43 -0.70 2.33
C VAL A 66 -2.69 -0.67 3.66
N THR A 67 -3.28 -1.26 4.68
CA THR A 67 -2.62 -1.41 5.97
C THR A 67 -2.12 -2.83 6.13
N GLU A 68 -0.91 -2.98 6.67
CA GLU A 68 -0.53 -4.24 7.30
C GLU A 68 -1.32 -4.38 8.60
N LEU A 69 -2.59 -4.77 8.47
CA LEU A 69 -3.28 -5.37 9.60
C LEU A 69 -2.50 -6.64 9.93
N GLY A 70 -1.58 -6.54 10.90
CA GLY A 70 -1.13 -7.71 11.64
C GLY A 70 -2.41 -8.50 11.97
N GLY A 71 -2.47 -9.76 11.53
CA GLY A 71 -3.68 -10.57 11.71
C GLY A 71 -4.18 -10.46 13.14
N LEU A 72 -5.46 -10.77 13.37
CA LEU A 72 -6.21 -10.75 14.65
C LEU A 72 -5.49 -11.30 15.92
N ILE A 73 -4.26 -11.79 15.78
CA ILE A 73 -3.30 -12.29 16.75
C ILE A 73 -1.93 -11.68 16.42
N SER A 74 -1.67 -10.44 16.84
CA SER A 74 -0.31 -9.88 16.93
C SER A 74 0.08 -9.60 18.38
N HIS A 75 -0.38 -10.46 19.29
CA HIS A 75 0.26 -10.71 20.58
C HIS A 75 0.23 -12.21 20.84
N GLY A 76 1.42 -12.81 20.81
CA GLY A 76 1.63 -14.25 21.01
C GLY A 76 3.10 -14.58 21.23
N LYS A 77 3.85 -13.66 21.83
CA LYS A 77 5.07 -13.87 22.60
C LYS A 77 5.12 -12.80 23.68
#